data_AF-A0A1S3S981-F1
#
_entry.id   AF-A0A1S3S981-F1
#
_cell.length_a   1.000
_cell.length_b   1.000
_cell.length_c   1.000
_cell.angle_alpha   90.00
_cell.angle_beta   90.00
_cell.angle_gamma   90.00
#
_symmetry.space_group_name_H-M   'P 1'
#
loop_
_entity.id
_entity.type
_entity.pdbx_description
1 polymer ?
#
loop_
_entity_poly.entity_id
_entity_poly.type
_entity_poly.pdbx_seq_one_letter_code
_entity_poly.pdbx_strand_id
1 'polypeptide(L)'
;MKRKWSQLDGAGEELGGADVYLNVETEDLISNGRSSLDRLHPWADPQNSVNRVLEHIKSGDDINDVFLDDSINKKFVGFYNDITEECGPEDKQHSWAVLEKPENVIMYGPYYPNYNNGQHSEDLIIKQTQELLESEDVSEDWNVYLFTLNSPCLARTIEPCMLNLMRKAFEWYTHHGVRTSIGYRKCWGFKGTKENVFKDVSYAQFELLFGSHDYENYLNRIKKSPGNNLVPLCEMMFLTIKRWLSQENRNFKFHLDNTTPQRGRKTYFKKVCVISASGLQDESEVLTQEITTMLEAVHPSVLDEKECLQEYLEKGKAFALDYSFNPEICDTDCTKLRLSFEQCWGDMVQDKYADLLRERLIENFNRGVVQLFIKDATALTKDYIQIGQIKFPDQA
;
A
#
# COMPACT_ATOMS: atom_id res chain seq x y z
N MET A 1 -29.53 20.66 -11.41
CA MET A 1 -28.25 20.81 -12.13
C MET A 1 -28.19 19.74 -13.20
N LYS A 2 -27.82 20.06 -14.44
CA LYS A 2 -27.70 19.06 -15.51
C LYS A 2 -26.32 18.40 -15.43
N ARG A 3 -26.26 17.07 -15.46
CA ARG A 3 -25.02 16.28 -15.45
C ARG A 3 -24.74 15.74 -16.86
N LYS A 4 -23.49 15.83 -17.31
CA LYS A 4 -23.07 15.36 -18.63
C LYS A 4 -21.80 14.53 -18.49
N TRP A 5 -21.74 13.44 -19.24
CA TRP A 5 -20.55 12.60 -19.37
C TRP A 5 -19.74 13.00 -20.58
N SER A 6 -18.41 13.00 -20.42
CA SER A 6 -17.46 13.10 -21.52
C SER A 6 -16.56 11.86 -21.52
N GLN A 7 -16.63 11.08 -22.61
CA GLN A 7 -15.60 10.10 -22.97
C GLN A 7 -14.77 10.67 -24.11
N LEU A 8 -13.44 10.51 -24.07
CA LEU A 8 -12.58 10.76 -25.22
C LEU A 8 -12.69 9.56 -26.17
N ASP A 9 -13.22 9.80 -27.37
CA ASP A 9 -12.92 8.99 -28.54
C ASP A 9 -11.47 9.27 -28.94
N GLY A 10 -10.66 8.21 -29.01
CA GLY A 10 -9.28 8.31 -29.48
C GLY A 10 -9.22 8.68 -30.95
N ALA A 11 -8.92 9.93 -31.26
CA ALA A 11 -8.37 10.34 -32.55
C ALA A 11 -7.49 11.57 -32.33
N GLY A 12 -6.21 11.46 -32.71
CA GLY A 12 -5.31 12.58 -32.70
C GLY A 12 -5.67 13.55 -33.82
N GLU A 13 -5.88 14.81 -33.47
CA GLU A 13 -5.73 15.94 -34.38
C GLU A 13 -4.91 17.01 -33.68
N GLU A 14 -3.79 17.38 -34.32
CA GLU A 14 -3.00 18.55 -33.98
C GLU A 14 -3.86 19.79 -34.21
N LEU A 15 -4.04 20.62 -33.17
CA LEU A 15 -4.57 21.97 -33.32
C LEU A 15 -3.51 22.99 -32.88
N GLY A 16 -3.30 23.96 -33.77
CA GLY A 16 -2.21 24.91 -33.76
C GLY A 16 -2.29 25.94 -32.63
N GLY A 17 -1.11 26.43 -32.27
CA GLY A 17 -0.88 27.38 -31.19
C GLY A 17 -1.59 28.71 -31.41
N ALA A 18 -2.35 29.11 -30.40
CA ALA A 18 -2.63 30.50 -30.10
C ALA A 18 -1.61 30.96 -29.07
N ASP A 19 -0.70 31.87 -29.46
CA ASP A 19 0.18 32.57 -28.53
C ASP A 19 -0.68 33.52 -27.67
N VAL A 20 -0.94 33.11 -26.43
CA VAL A 20 -1.53 33.96 -25.39
C VAL A 20 -0.38 34.76 -24.76
N TYR A 21 -0.34 36.06 -25.03
CA TYR A 21 0.59 36.98 -24.37
C TYR A 21 0.24 37.07 -22.87
N LEU A 22 1.06 36.46 -22.03
CA LEU A 22 0.98 36.58 -20.57
C LEU A 22 1.49 37.96 -20.13
N ASN A 23 0.78 38.62 -19.22
CA ASN A 23 1.23 39.85 -18.59
C ASN A 23 2.38 39.55 -17.60
N VAL A 24 3.34 40.47 -17.49
CA VAL A 24 4.55 40.35 -16.65
C VAL A 24 4.23 40.07 -15.17
N GLU A 25 3.15 40.64 -14.63
CA GLU A 25 2.68 40.36 -13.25
C GLU A 25 2.20 38.90 -13.08
N THR A 26 1.63 38.31 -14.12
CA THR A 26 1.19 36.90 -14.14
C THR A 26 2.39 35.96 -14.21
N GLU A 27 3.43 36.31 -14.96
CA GLU A 27 4.69 35.54 -15.02
C GLU A 27 5.45 35.55 -13.68
N ASP A 28 5.50 36.69 -12.99
CA ASP A 28 6.12 36.80 -11.66
C ASP A 28 5.35 36.02 -10.58
N LEU A 29 4.01 35.98 -10.65
CA LEU A 29 3.20 35.15 -9.76
C LEU A 29 3.40 33.65 -10.05
N ILE A 30 3.45 33.26 -11.33
CA ILE A 30 3.68 31.87 -11.74
C ILE A 30 5.07 31.39 -11.31
N SER A 31 6.11 32.22 -11.50
CA SER A 31 7.47 31.88 -11.10
C SER A 31 7.65 31.76 -9.59
N ASN A 32 7.05 32.68 -8.81
CA ASN A 32 7.09 32.63 -7.34
C ASN A 32 6.28 31.46 -6.75
N GLY A 33 5.13 31.13 -7.34
CA GLY A 33 4.34 29.97 -6.92
C GLY A 33 5.01 28.65 -7.26
N ARG A 34 5.66 28.53 -8.43
CA ARG A 34 6.49 27.37 -8.78
C ARG A 34 7.65 27.19 -7.80
N SER A 35 8.38 28.28 -7.50
CA SER A 35 9.46 28.30 -6.50
C SER A 35 8.98 27.88 -5.10
N SER A 36 7.74 28.21 -4.74
CA SER A 36 7.15 27.78 -3.46
C SER A 36 6.83 26.29 -3.41
N LEU A 37 6.35 25.71 -4.52
CA LEU A 37 6.06 24.28 -4.65
C LEU A 37 7.33 23.41 -4.69
N ASP A 38 8.47 23.96 -5.10
CA ASP A 38 9.77 23.25 -5.06
C ASP A 38 10.14 22.80 -3.64
N ARG A 39 9.60 23.45 -2.60
CA ARG A 39 9.75 23.02 -1.20
C ARG A 39 9.16 21.64 -0.90
N LEU A 40 8.26 21.14 -1.76
CA LEU A 40 7.65 19.81 -1.66
C LEU A 40 8.43 18.75 -2.43
N HIS A 41 9.35 19.13 -3.31
CA HIS A 41 10.17 18.19 -4.07
C HIS A 41 10.97 17.20 -3.19
N PRO A 42 11.42 17.53 -1.96
CA PRO A 42 12.03 16.54 -1.07
C PRO A 42 11.13 15.35 -0.74
N TRP A 43 9.80 15.47 -0.81
CA TRP A 43 8.88 14.35 -0.64
C TRP A 43 8.88 13.36 -1.82
N ALA A 44 9.42 13.76 -2.97
CA ALA A 44 9.64 12.86 -4.09
C ALA A 44 10.83 11.92 -3.91
N ASP A 45 11.74 12.28 -2.99
CA ASP A 45 12.87 11.45 -2.64
C ASP A 45 12.48 10.47 -1.51
N PRO A 46 12.58 9.15 -1.74
CA PRO A 46 12.20 8.16 -0.74
C PRO A 46 13.00 8.29 0.56
N GLN A 47 14.30 8.58 0.49
CA GLN A 47 15.15 8.67 1.67
C GLN A 47 14.75 9.84 2.57
N ASN A 48 14.50 11.01 1.98
CA ASN A 48 14.04 12.20 2.69
C ASN A 48 12.66 11.97 3.31
N SER A 49 11.73 11.39 2.56
CA SER A 49 10.38 11.08 3.05
C SER A 49 10.41 10.10 4.22
N VAL A 50 11.23 9.05 4.13
CA VAL A 50 11.49 8.10 5.22
C VAL A 50 12.02 8.83 6.45
N ASN A 51 13.06 9.65 6.28
CA ASN A 51 13.66 10.38 7.40
C ASN A 51 12.64 11.28 8.10
N ARG A 52 11.82 12.02 7.35
CA ARG A 52 10.77 12.90 7.90
C ARG A 52 9.73 12.14 8.70
N VAL A 53 9.25 11.00 8.20
CA VAL A 53 8.29 10.15 8.93
C VAL A 53 8.93 9.62 10.21
N LEU A 54 10.18 9.13 10.15
CA LEU A 54 10.88 8.62 11.32
C LEU A 54 11.13 9.71 12.37
N GLU A 55 11.52 10.92 11.95
CA GLU A 55 11.69 12.07 12.85
C GLU A 55 10.39 12.47 13.55
N HIS A 56 9.27 12.48 12.82
CA HIS A 56 7.95 12.73 13.40
C HIS A 56 7.53 11.64 14.40
N ILE A 57 7.84 10.38 14.11
CA ILE A 57 7.57 9.29 15.06
C ILE A 57 8.41 9.47 16.34
N LYS A 58 9.65 9.96 16.21
CA LYS A 58 10.56 10.23 17.32
C LYS A 58 10.06 11.34 18.24
N SER A 59 9.41 12.38 17.70
CA SER A 59 8.90 13.49 18.50
C SER A 59 7.77 13.08 19.45
N GLY A 60 7.16 11.91 19.22
CA GLY A 60 6.02 11.44 20.01
C GLY A 60 4.68 11.94 19.47
N ASP A 61 4.68 12.75 18.41
CA ASP A 61 3.45 13.28 17.82
C ASP A 61 2.64 12.20 17.11
N ASP A 62 1.32 12.31 17.17
CA ASP A 62 0.42 11.41 16.47
C ASP A 62 0.19 11.88 15.03
N ILE A 63 0.26 10.92 14.12
CA ILE A 63 -0.07 11.12 12.70
C ILE A 63 -1.59 11.03 12.57
N ASN A 64 -2.25 12.16 12.76
CA ASN A 64 -3.68 12.28 12.52
C ASN A 64 -3.98 12.25 11.02
N ASP A 65 -5.07 11.58 10.67
CA ASP A 65 -5.59 11.58 9.31
C ASP A 65 -6.07 12.98 8.91
N VAL A 66 -5.64 13.44 7.74
CA VAL A 66 -6.14 14.65 7.11
C VAL A 66 -7.31 14.28 6.23
N PHE A 67 -8.50 14.69 6.66
CA PHE A 67 -9.74 14.50 5.91
C PHE A 67 -10.11 15.76 5.15
N LEU A 68 -10.91 15.58 4.10
CA LEU A 68 -11.56 16.71 3.43
C LEU A 68 -12.56 17.40 4.37
N ASP A 69 -12.76 18.70 4.17
CA ASP A 69 -13.80 19.46 4.87
C ASP A 69 -15.18 18.86 4.60
N ASP A 70 -16.09 18.94 5.58
CA ASP A 70 -17.39 18.27 5.51
C ASP A 70 -18.22 18.66 4.26
N SER A 71 -18.12 19.90 3.80
CA SER A 71 -18.81 20.37 2.59
C SER A 71 -18.28 19.69 1.32
N ILE A 72 -16.95 19.61 1.20
CA ILE A 72 -16.26 19.01 0.05
C ILE A 72 -16.36 17.48 0.12
N ASN A 73 -16.25 16.89 1.31
CA ASN A 73 -16.46 15.47 1.52
C ASN A 73 -17.86 15.02 1.09
N LYS A 74 -18.91 15.80 1.42
CA LYS A 74 -20.28 15.53 0.96
C LYS A 74 -20.39 15.53 -0.57
N LYS A 75 -19.70 16.45 -1.25
CA LYS A 75 -19.65 16.45 -2.73
C LYS A 75 -18.97 15.21 -3.27
N PHE A 76 -17.81 14.82 -2.73
CA PHE A 76 -17.12 13.60 -3.13
C PHE A 76 -17.96 12.34 -2.95
N VAL A 77 -18.66 12.20 -1.82
CA VAL A 77 -19.56 11.06 -1.59
C VAL A 77 -20.72 11.06 -2.60
N GLY A 78 -21.29 12.23 -2.90
CA GLY A 78 -22.32 12.38 -3.94
C GLY A 78 -21.83 11.92 -5.31
N PHE A 79 -20.70 12.47 -5.78
CA PHE A 79 -20.11 12.11 -7.07
C PHE A 79 -19.68 10.64 -7.13
N TYR A 80 -19.16 10.09 -6.02
CA TYR A 80 -18.80 8.68 -5.94
C TYR A 80 -20.01 7.77 -6.14
N ASN A 81 -21.16 8.10 -5.54
CA ASN A 81 -22.39 7.34 -5.73
C ASN A 81 -22.88 7.42 -7.18
N ASP A 82 -22.86 8.63 -7.78
CA ASP A 82 -23.25 8.83 -9.17
C ASP A 82 -22.41 7.99 -10.14
N ILE A 83 -21.08 7.96 -9.94
CA ILE A 83 -20.15 7.19 -10.78
C ILE A 83 -20.32 5.70 -10.53
N THR A 84 -20.54 5.28 -9.29
CA THR A 84 -20.76 3.88 -8.95
C THR A 84 -22.07 3.35 -9.54
N GLU A 85 -23.13 4.19 -9.58
CA GLU A 85 -24.40 3.84 -10.22
C GLU A 85 -24.25 3.66 -11.74
N GLU A 86 -23.43 4.49 -12.38
CA GLU A 86 -23.25 4.46 -13.84
C GLU A 86 -22.23 3.43 -14.33
N CYS A 87 -21.07 3.34 -13.67
CA CYS A 87 -19.94 2.52 -14.09
C CYS A 87 -19.84 1.20 -13.32
N GLY A 88 -20.60 1.05 -12.23
CA GLY A 88 -20.50 -0.08 -11.31
C GLY A 88 -19.43 0.10 -10.23
N PRO A 89 -19.42 -0.76 -9.20
CA PRO A 89 -18.39 -0.74 -8.16
C PRO A 89 -17.05 -1.21 -8.72
N GLU A 90 -15.98 -0.48 -8.38
CA GLU A 90 -14.61 -0.79 -8.80
C GLU A 90 -13.69 -0.98 -7.59
N ASP A 91 -12.93 -2.07 -7.59
CA ASP A 91 -11.96 -2.42 -6.55
C ASP A 91 -10.50 -2.25 -6.99
N LYS A 92 -10.26 -2.12 -8.30
CA LYS A 92 -8.92 -1.85 -8.86
C LYS A 92 -8.56 -0.37 -8.74
N GLN A 93 -7.26 -0.09 -8.81
CA GLN A 93 -6.77 1.28 -8.86
C GLN A 93 -7.41 2.02 -10.03
N HIS A 94 -8.05 3.15 -9.73
CA HIS A 94 -8.64 4.03 -10.71
C HIS A 94 -8.70 5.47 -10.17
N SER A 95 -8.95 6.41 -11.08
CA SER A 95 -9.28 7.79 -10.77
C SER A 95 -10.45 8.27 -11.62
N TRP A 96 -11.14 9.29 -11.14
CA TRP A 96 -12.15 10.03 -11.91
C TRP A 96 -12.12 11.48 -11.48
N ALA A 97 -12.71 12.36 -12.27
CA ALA A 97 -12.83 13.75 -11.89
C ALA A 97 -14.14 14.37 -12.37
N VAL A 98 -14.46 15.48 -11.72
CA VAL A 98 -15.66 16.25 -11.93
C VAL A 98 -15.26 17.71 -12.09
N LEU A 99 -15.71 18.32 -13.19
CA LEU A 99 -15.66 19.76 -13.38
C LEU A 99 -17.05 20.33 -13.08
N GLU A 100 -17.17 21.01 -11.96
CA GLU A 100 -18.40 21.66 -11.51
C GLU A 100 -18.40 23.12 -11.98
N LYS A 101 -19.43 23.47 -12.74
CA LYS A 101 -19.71 24.82 -13.23
C LYS A 101 -21.00 25.34 -12.58
N PRO A 102 -21.32 26.63 -12.63
CA PRO A 102 -22.57 27.14 -12.06
C PRO A 102 -23.83 26.48 -12.67
N GLU A 103 -23.83 26.20 -13.97
CA GLU A 103 -25.00 25.70 -14.69
C GLU A 103 -25.04 24.16 -14.82
N ASN A 104 -23.88 23.51 -14.85
CA ASN A 104 -23.76 22.09 -15.13
C ASN A 104 -22.56 21.43 -14.44
N VAL A 105 -22.54 20.09 -14.49
CA VAL A 105 -21.45 19.28 -13.98
C VAL A 105 -21.00 18.33 -15.08
N ILE A 106 -19.68 18.29 -15.33
CA ILE A 106 -19.05 17.37 -16.28
C ILE A 106 -18.29 16.31 -15.50
N MET A 107 -18.61 15.04 -15.74
CA MET A 107 -17.98 13.89 -15.08
C MET A 107 -17.21 13.06 -16.10
N TYR A 108 -16.02 12.61 -15.75
CA TYR A 108 -15.13 11.84 -16.63
C TYR A 108 -14.25 10.85 -15.86
N GLY A 109 -13.89 9.77 -16.54
CA GLY A 109 -13.41 8.53 -15.95
C GLY A 109 -14.54 7.49 -15.80
N PRO A 110 -14.33 6.40 -15.04
CA PRO A 110 -13.09 6.04 -14.36
C PRO A 110 -11.95 5.74 -15.35
N TYR A 111 -10.76 6.22 -15.04
CA TYR A 111 -9.53 5.87 -15.74
C TYR A 111 -8.70 4.89 -14.93
N TYR A 112 -8.01 4.01 -15.63
CA TYR A 112 -7.21 2.94 -15.05
C TYR A 112 -5.74 3.13 -15.43
N PRO A 113 -4.80 2.79 -14.53
CA PRO A 113 -3.37 2.87 -14.83
C PRO A 113 -2.98 1.86 -15.90
N ASN A 114 -2.10 2.25 -16.82
CA ASN A 114 -1.45 1.37 -17.77
C ASN A 114 0.03 1.22 -17.40
N TYR A 115 0.29 0.26 -16.51
CA TYR A 115 1.64 0.02 -15.98
C TYR A 115 2.64 -0.46 -17.04
N ASN A 116 2.19 -1.05 -18.16
CA ASN A 116 3.08 -1.45 -19.25
C ASN A 116 3.77 -0.25 -19.90
N ASN A 117 3.10 0.90 -19.88
CA ASN A 117 3.61 2.16 -20.44
C ASN A 117 4.02 3.16 -19.36
N GLY A 118 4.01 2.74 -18.08
CA GLY A 118 4.30 3.62 -16.94
C GLY A 118 3.29 4.75 -16.73
N GLN A 119 2.10 4.67 -17.34
CA GLN A 119 1.06 5.70 -17.26
C GLN A 119 0.15 5.44 -16.05
N HIS A 120 -0.03 6.44 -15.20
CA HIS A 120 -0.98 6.38 -14.08
C HIS A 120 -2.32 6.99 -14.47
N SER A 121 -3.38 6.59 -13.76
CA SER A 121 -4.74 7.10 -13.97
C SER A 121 -4.83 8.62 -13.77
N GLU A 122 -3.99 9.18 -12.90
CA GLU A 122 -3.87 10.61 -12.59
C GLU A 122 -3.31 11.41 -13.78
N ASP A 123 -2.45 10.82 -14.61
CA ASP A 123 -1.92 11.50 -15.81
C ASP A 123 -3.04 11.73 -16.84
N LEU A 124 -3.98 10.78 -16.96
CA LEU A 124 -5.15 10.88 -17.84
C LEU A 124 -6.14 11.94 -17.35
N ILE A 125 -6.39 12.00 -16.04
CA ILE A 125 -7.23 13.04 -15.45
C ILE A 125 -6.63 14.43 -15.71
N ILE A 126 -5.35 14.63 -15.40
CA ILE A 126 -4.68 15.93 -15.61
C ILE A 126 -4.84 16.39 -17.05
N LYS A 127 -4.60 15.49 -18.00
CA LYS A 127 -4.73 15.78 -19.42
C LYS A 127 -6.16 16.19 -19.76
N GLN A 128 -7.15 15.39 -19.35
CA GLN A 128 -8.56 15.68 -19.63
C GLN A 128 -9.03 16.99 -18.99
N THR A 129 -8.63 17.26 -17.74
CA THR A 129 -8.95 18.52 -17.06
C THR A 129 -8.36 19.71 -17.82
N GLN A 130 -7.09 19.62 -18.24
CA GLN A 130 -6.43 20.67 -19.00
C GLN A 130 -7.17 20.95 -20.32
N GLU A 131 -7.48 19.92 -21.10
CA GLU A 131 -8.21 20.06 -22.38
C GLU A 131 -9.58 20.71 -22.18
N LEU A 132 -10.32 20.33 -21.14
CA LEU A 132 -11.63 20.93 -20.84
C LEU A 132 -11.51 22.42 -20.47
N LEU A 133 -10.49 22.79 -19.70
CA LEU A 133 -10.25 24.19 -19.31
C LEU A 133 -9.71 25.05 -20.47
N GLU A 134 -8.99 24.47 -21.42
CA GLU A 134 -8.48 25.19 -22.59
C GLU A 134 -9.53 25.32 -23.71
N SER A 135 -10.50 24.40 -23.77
CA SER A 135 -11.52 24.38 -24.82
C SER A 135 -12.72 25.30 -24.60
N GLU A 136 -12.82 25.93 -23.42
CA GLU A 136 -13.99 26.71 -23.02
C GLU A 136 -13.61 28.08 -22.44
N ASP A 137 -14.55 29.03 -22.49
CA ASP A 137 -14.43 30.30 -21.77
C ASP A 137 -14.64 30.05 -20.25
N VAL A 138 -13.53 29.79 -19.55
CA VAL A 138 -13.54 29.43 -18.12
C VAL A 138 -13.83 30.64 -17.23
N SER A 139 -14.59 30.42 -16.15
CA SER A 139 -14.88 31.40 -15.11
C SER A 139 -14.30 30.95 -13.76
N GLU A 140 -13.98 31.92 -12.89
CA GLU A 140 -13.42 31.69 -11.54
C GLU A 140 -14.37 30.89 -10.62
N ASP A 141 -15.66 30.76 -10.97
CA ASP A 141 -16.64 30.00 -10.19
C ASP A 141 -16.58 28.47 -10.44
N TRP A 142 -15.68 28.01 -11.30
CA TRP A 142 -15.52 26.59 -11.62
C TRP A 142 -14.66 25.88 -10.58
N ASN A 143 -15.00 24.62 -10.31
CA ASN A 143 -14.29 23.78 -9.35
C ASN A 143 -13.96 22.42 -9.95
N VAL A 144 -12.74 21.93 -9.72
CA VAL A 144 -12.31 20.59 -10.09
C VAL A 144 -12.29 19.71 -8.85
N TYR A 145 -12.98 18.56 -8.91
CA TYR A 145 -12.92 17.51 -7.90
C TYR A 145 -12.26 16.29 -8.51
N LEU A 146 -11.16 15.84 -7.93
CA LEU A 146 -10.39 14.71 -8.42
C LEU A 146 -10.38 13.61 -7.38
N PHE A 147 -10.86 12.43 -7.76
CA PHE A 147 -10.85 11.25 -6.92
C PHE A 147 -9.77 10.27 -7.37
N THR A 148 -9.09 9.66 -6.41
CA THR A 148 -8.26 8.48 -6.65
C THR A 148 -8.53 7.40 -5.60
N LEU A 149 -8.57 6.13 -6.00
CA LEU A 149 -8.77 5.04 -5.03
C LEU A 149 -7.61 5.00 -4.02
N ASN A 150 -6.39 5.01 -4.53
CA ASN A 150 -5.16 5.18 -3.77
C ASN A 150 -4.66 6.62 -3.90
N SER A 151 -4.11 7.20 -2.82
CA SER A 151 -3.53 8.55 -2.87
C SER A 151 -2.54 8.68 -4.02
N PRO A 152 -2.53 9.81 -4.75
CA PRO A 152 -1.57 10.02 -5.83
C PRO A 152 -0.14 9.75 -5.37
N CYS A 153 0.64 9.04 -6.19
CA CYS A 153 1.97 8.61 -5.77
C CYS A 153 2.89 9.81 -5.50
N LEU A 154 3.78 9.64 -4.51
CA LEU A 154 4.83 10.60 -4.16
C LEU A 154 6.19 10.22 -4.75
N ALA A 155 6.38 8.99 -5.23
CA ALA A 155 7.58 8.58 -5.93
C ALA A 155 7.25 7.85 -7.23
N ARG A 156 7.97 8.20 -8.30
CA ARG A 156 8.06 7.47 -9.57
C ARG A 156 9.31 7.93 -10.34
N THR A 157 9.63 7.27 -11.45
CA THR A 157 10.82 7.60 -12.27
C THR A 157 10.71 8.92 -13.03
N ILE A 158 9.48 9.36 -13.26
CA ILE A 158 9.15 10.70 -13.76
C ILE A 158 8.58 11.54 -12.61
N GLU A 159 8.14 12.77 -12.85
CA GLU A 159 7.59 13.64 -11.81
C GLU A 159 6.35 13.02 -11.12
N PRO A 160 6.32 12.75 -9.81
CA PRO A 160 5.24 12.08 -9.09
C PRO A 160 3.83 12.64 -9.33
N CYS A 161 2.81 11.78 -9.30
CA CYS A 161 1.42 12.16 -9.56
C CYS A 161 0.95 13.29 -8.63
N MET A 162 1.28 13.21 -7.34
CA MET A 162 0.88 14.23 -6.37
C MET A 162 1.51 15.60 -6.69
N LEU A 163 2.81 15.64 -7.01
CA LEU A 163 3.51 16.89 -7.33
C LEU A 163 3.03 17.48 -8.67
N ASN A 164 2.83 16.64 -9.68
CA ASN A 164 2.31 17.09 -10.97
C ASN A 164 0.88 17.65 -10.82
N LEU A 165 0.01 17.00 -10.03
CA LEU A 165 -1.32 17.51 -9.71
C LEU A 165 -1.26 18.86 -9.02
N MET A 166 -0.36 19.05 -8.06
CA MET A 166 -0.21 20.33 -7.38
C MET A 166 0.25 21.44 -8.31
N ARG A 167 1.24 21.16 -9.17
CA ARG A 167 1.69 22.13 -10.19
C ARG A 167 0.54 22.48 -11.15
N LYS A 168 -0.23 21.49 -11.59
CA LYS A 168 -1.34 21.69 -12.52
C LYS A 168 -2.49 22.45 -11.90
N ALA A 169 -2.85 22.15 -10.66
CA ALA A 169 -3.87 22.91 -9.94
C ALA A 169 -3.42 24.35 -9.64
N PHE A 170 -2.13 24.60 -9.41
CA PHE A 170 -1.60 25.96 -9.37
C PHE A 170 -1.77 26.66 -10.71
N GLU A 171 -1.41 26.02 -11.82
CA GLU A 171 -1.60 26.57 -13.17
C GLU A 171 -3.08 26.86 -13.47
N TRP A 172 -3.99 25.93 -13.16
CA TRP A 172 -5.43 26.12 -13.35
C TRP A 172 -5.96 27.28 -12.52
N TYR A 173 -5.48 27.44 -11.30
CA TYR A 173 -5.85 28.56 -10.46
C TYR A 173 -5.33 29.89 -11.00
N THR A 174 -4.05 29.97 -11.40
CA THR A 174 -3.47 31.25 -11.85
C THR A 174 -4.01 31.70 -13.20
N HIS A 175 -4.31 30.76 -14.12
CA HIS A 175 -4.78 31.10 -15.46
C HIS A 175 -6.30 31.25 -15.54
N HIS A 176 -7.04 30.48 -14.73
CA HIS A 176 -8.50 30.38 -14.86
C HIS A 176 -9.27 30.65 -13.56
N GLY A 177 -8.59 30.89 -12.43
CA GLY A 177 -9.22 31.05 -11.11
C GLY A 177 -9.81 29.75 -10.53
N VAL A 178 -9.56 28.61 -11.17
CA VAL A 178 -10.20 27.33 -10.83
C VAL A 178 -9.57 26.71 -9.59
N ARG A 179 -10.40 26.41 -8.58
CA ARG A 179 -9.97 25.69 -7.38
C ARG A 179 -10.04 24.18 -7.59
N THR A 180 -9.11 23.46 -6.96
CA THR A 180 -9.00 22.00 -7.08
C THR A 180 -9.13 21.31 -5.72
N SER A 181 -10.00 20.32 -5.63
CA SER A 181 -10.11 19.43 -4.48
C SER A 181 -9.68 18.02 -4.88
N ILE A 182 -8.75 17.42 -4.14
CA ILE A 182 -8.20 16.08 -4.39
C ILE A 182 -8.61 15.17 -3.22
N GLY A 183 -9.48 14.22 -3.51
CA GLY A 183 -9.96 13.23 -2.55
C GLY A 183 -9.39 11.85 -2.85
N TYR A 184 -8.94 11.15 -1.81
CA TYR A 184 -8.50 9.76 -1.96
C TYR A 184 -9.13 8.85 -0.90
N ARG A 185 -9.21 7.54 -1.19
CA ARG A 185 -9.80 6.57 -0.27
C ARG A 185 -8.75 5.87 0.60
N LYS A 186 -7.61 5.46 0.03
CA LYS A 186 -6.54 4.72 0.70
C LYS A 186 -5.22 5.46 0.62
N CYS A 187 -4.43 5.45 1.69
CA CYS A 187 -3.07 5.99 1.66
C CYS A 187 -2.15 5.00 0.93
N TRP A 188 -1.61 5.43 -0.19
CA TRP A 188 -0.71 4.68 -1.04
C TRP A 188 0.55 5.53 -1.27
N GLY A 189 1.48 5.42 -0.33
CA GLY A 189 2.79 6.07 -0.38
C GLY A 189 3.75 5.30 -1.28
N PHE A 190 4.66 4.53 -0.68
CA PHE A 190 5.77 3.82 -1.36
C PHE A 190 5.48 2.33 -1.61
N LYS A 191 4.30 1.97 -2.13
CA LYS A 191 3.97 0.54 -2.33
C LYS A 191 4.55 -0.02 -3.64
N GLY A 192 5.57 -0.88 -3.51
CA GLY A 192 6.24 -1.60 -4.61
C GLY A 192 7.44 -2.43 -4.12
N THR A 193 8.08 -3.19 -5.02
CA THR A 193 9.23 -4.09 -4.69
C THR A 193 10.53 -3.36 -4.36
N LYS A 194 10.61 -2.05 -4.63
CA LYS A 194 11.84 -1.26 -4.55
C LYS A 194 12.00 -0.44 -3.26
N GLU A 195 10.94 -0.23 -2.47
CA GLU A 195 10.92 0.81 -1.42
C GLU A 195 10.23 0.36 -0.12
N ASN A 196 10.32 -0.93 0.23
CA ASN A 196 9.69 -1.42 1.44
C ASN A 196 10.67 -1.37 2.63
N VAL A 197 10.54 -0.32 3.44
CA VAL A 197 11.31 -0.06 4.68
C VAL A 197 11.35 -1.26 5.62
N PHE A 198 10.32 -2.10 5.60
CA PHE A 198 10.18 -3.26 6.50
C PHE A 198 10.41 -4.60 5.81
N LYS A 199 10.86 -4.62 4.54
CA LYS A 199 10.98 -5.85 3.75
C LYS A 199 11.81 -6.92 4.42
N ASP A 200 12.90 -6.53 5.07
CA ASP A 200 13.87 -7.47 5.63
C ASP A 200 13.61 -7.77 7.11
N VAL A 201 12.44 -7.36 7.64
CA VAL A 201 12.06 -7.65 9.03
C VAL A 201 11.46 -9.05 9.13
N SER A 202 12.21 -9.97 9.74
CA SER A 202 11.80 -11.38 9.90
C SER A 202 10.94 -11.60 11.15
N TYR A 203 10.26 -12.74 11.21
CA TYR A 203 9.53 -13.17 12.42
C TYR A 203 10.43 -13.18 13.67
N ALA A 204 11.65 -13.71 13.56
CA ALA A 204 12.59 -13.76 14.67
C ALA A 204 12.95 -12.36 15.19
N GLN A 205 13.08 -11.37 14.31
CA GLN A 205 13.29 -9.98 14.73
C GLN A 205 12.05 -9.41 15.45
N PHE A 206 10.84 -9.69 14.95
CA PHE A 206 9.61 -9.29 15.63
C PHE A 206 9.49 -9.90 17.04
N GLU A 207 9.78 -11.19 17.20
CA GLU A 207 9.74 -11.83 18.53
C GLU A 207 10.71 -11.18 19.53
N LEU A 208 11.96 -10.97 19.11
CA LEU A 208 12.97 -10.34 19.95
C LEU A 208 12.55 -8.90 20.30
N LEU A 209 12.03 -8.14 19.33
CA LEU A 209 11.55 -6.79 19.52
C LEU A 209 10.39 -6.74 20.53
N PHE A 210 9.38 -7.60 20.35
CA PHE A 210 8.22 -7.63 21.24
C PHE A 210 8.58 -8.11 22.66
N GLY A 211 9.62 -8.93 22.80
CA GLY A 211 10.15 -9.37 24.09
C GLY A 211 11.03 -8.32 24.79
N SER A 212 11.34 -7.20 24.13
CA SER A 212 12.25 -6.18 24.63
C SER A 212 11.52 -4.94 25.14
N HIS A 213 11.94 -4.44 26.31
CA HIS A 213 11.39 -3.21 26.90
C HIS A 213 12.03 -1.95 26.33
N ASP A 214 13.30 -2.00 25.94
CA ASP A 214 14.02 -0.91 25.27
C ASP A 214 14.99 -1.46 24.22
N TYR A 215 15.68 -0.55 23.53
CA TYR A 215 16.59 -0.87 22.44
C TYR A 215 17.85 -1.61 22.94
N GLU A 216 18.36 -1.26 24.11
CA GLU A 216 19.52 -1.95 24.71
C GLU A 216 19.19 -3.40 25.07
N ASN A 217 18.00 -3.66 25.61
CA ASN A 217 17.50 -5.00 25.84
C ASN A 217 17.37 -5.79 24.53
N TYR A 218 16.91 -5.14 23.47
CA TYR A 218 16.80 -5.74 22.14
C TYR A 218 18.16 -6.14 21.55
N LEU A 219 19.16 -5.25 21.61
CA LEU A 219 20.52 -5.55 21.18
C LEU A 219 21.12 -6.72 21.98
N ASN A 220 20.90 -6.74 23.29
CA ASN A 220 21.37 -7.83 24.15
C ASN A 220 20.70 -9.16 23.83
N ARG A 221 19.41 -9.17 23.46
CA ARG A 221 18.71 -10.38 23.04
C ARG A 221 19.18 -10.88 21.68
N ILE A 222 19.41 -9.98 20.71
CA ILE A 222 19.96 -10.36 19.40
C ILE A 222 21.34 -11.01 19.56
N LYS A 223 22.23 -10.42 20.37
CA LYS A 223 23.58 -10.97 20.62
C LYS A 223 23.56 -12.38 21.23
N LYS A 224 22.48 -12.74 21.92
CA LYS A 224 22.28 -14.05 22.55
C LYS A 224 21.45 -15.01 21.69
N SER A 225 20.94 -14.55 20.54
CA SER A 225 20.07 -15.36 19.69
C SER A 225 20.86 -16.49 19.03
N PRO A 226 20.34 -17.73 19.01
CA PRO A 226 21.01 -18.85 18.35
C PRO A 226 21.17 -18.55 16.86
N GLY A 227 22.40 -18.63 16.34
CA GLY A 227 22.68 -18.50 14.91
C GLY A 227 23.26 -17.17 14.43
N ASN A 228 23.55 -16.19 15.31
CA ASN A 228 24.40 -14.99 15.11
C ASN A 228 24.24 -14.14 13.81
N ASN A 229 23.26 -14.41 12.96
CA ASN A 229 23.14 -13.82 11.62
C ASN A 229 22.04 -12.74 11.52
N LEU A 230 21.33 -12.44 12.62
CA LEU A 230 20.35 -11.36 12.63
C LEU A 230 21.07 -10.02 12.73
N VAL A 231 20.97 -9.21 11.68
CA VAL A 231 21.39 -7.81 11.72
C VAL A 231 20.43 -7.04 12.61
N PRO A 232 20.90 -6.30 13.64
CA PRO A 232 20.01 -5.50 14.47
C PRO A 232 19.37 -4.40 13.65
N LEU A 233 18.07 -4.22 13.85
CA LEU A 233 17.36 -3.03 13.38
C LEU A 233 17.98 -1.79 14.04
N CYS A 234 18.04 -0.67 13.33
CA CYS A 234 18.45 0.57 13.95
C CYS A 234 17.42 1.00 15.01
N GLU A 235 17.85 1.83 15.97
CA GLU A 235 17.02 2.30 17.09
C GLU A 235 15.69 2.91 16.61
N MET A 236 15.75 3.69 15.53
CA MET A 236 14.57 4.33 14.94
C MET A 236 13.53 3.32 14.43
N MET A 237 13.97 2.27 13.74
CA MET A 237 13.08 1.20 13.29
C MET A 237 12.52 0.41 14.47
N PHE A 238 13.34 0.12 15.48
CA PHE A 238 12.89 -0.55 16.71
C PHE A 238 11.76 0.24 17.39
N LEU A 239 11.96 1.53 17.63
CA LEU A 239 10.97 2.40 18.28
C LEU A 239 9.70 2.53 17.43
N THR A 240 9.85 2.69 16.11
CA THR A 240 8.73 2.80 15.16
C THR A 240 7.86 1.56 15.16
N ILE A 241 8.48 0.38 15.00
CA ILE A 241 7.75 -0.89 14.99
C ILE A 241 7.06 -1.11 16.32
N LYS A 242 7.75 -0.84 17.44
CA LYS A 242 7.19 -1.01 18.78
C LYS A 242 6.01 -0.08 19.06
N ARG A 243 6.03 1.14 18.52
CA ARG A 243 4.94 2.11 18.64
C ARG A 243 3.71 1.69 17.83
N TRP A 244 3.90 1.23 16.60
CA TRP A 244 2.80 0.88 15.69
C TRP A 244 2.24 -0.53 15.89
N LEU A 245 3.08 -1.46 16.32
CA LEU A 245 2.69 -2.81 16.68
C LEU A 245 2.64 -2.91 18.22
N SER A 246 1.59 -2.35 18.83
CA SER A 246 1.24 -2.56 20.25
C SER A 246 1.06 -4.06 20.58
N GLN A 247 1.05 -4.44 21.87
CA GLN A 247 0.88 -5.85 22.28
C GLN A 247 -0.42 -6.51 21.78
N GLU A 248 -1.46 -5.73 21.49
CA GLU A 248 -2.71 -6.21 20.88
C GLU A 248 -2.48 -6.87 19.51
N ASN A 249 -1.36 -6.54 18.86
CA ASN A 249 -0.98 -7.11 17.58
C ASN A 249 -0.54 -8.59 17.65
N ARG A 250 -0.31 -9.14 18.85
CA ARG A 250 0.12 -10.55 19.02
C ARG A 250 -0.98 -11.57 18.78
N ASN A 251 -2.24 -11.16 18.89
CA ASN A 251 -3.40 -12.06 18.81
C ASN A 251 -4.20 -11.85 17.52
N PHE A 252 -3.58 -11.33 16.45
CA PHE A 252 -4.28 -11.18 15.18
C PHE A 252 -4.69 -12.52 14.61
N LYS A 253 -5.96 -12.59 14.22
CA LYS A 253 -6.48 -13.68 13.44
C LYS A 253 -6.23 -13.42 11.96
N PHE A 254 -5.64 -14.38 11.28
CA PHE A 254 -5.32 -14.29 9.86
C PHE A 254 -5.64 -15.58 9.13
N HIS A 255 -5.78 -15.49 7.81
CA HIS A 255 -5.90 -16.67 6.96
C HIS A 255 -4.52 -17.16 6.57
N LEU A 256 -4.26 -18.45 6.75
CA LEU A 256 -3.09 -19.11 6.19
C LEU A 256 -3.36 -19.44 4.71
N ASP A 257 -3.45 -18.38 3.91
CA ASP A 257 -4.08 -18.39 2.59
C ASP A 257 -3.49 -19.43 1.60
N ASN A 258 -4.36 -20.09 0.83
CA ASN A 258 -4.05 -21.07 -0.24
C ASN A 258 -3.59 -20.41 -1.56
N THR A 259 -3.65 -19.08 -1.64
CA THR A 259 -3.45 -18.30 -2.88
C THR A 259 -1.98 -18.16 -3.28
N THR A 260 -1.04 -18.51 -2.40
CA THR A 260 0.35 -18.75 -2.83
C THR A 260 0.32 -19.96 -3.76
N PRO A 261 0.70 -19.86 -5.05
CA PRO A 261 0.65 -21.00 -5.96
C PRO A 261 1.36 -22.18 -5.29
N GLN A 262 0.86 -23.42 -5.46
CA GLN A 262 1.39 -24.67 -4.87
C GLN A 262 2.94 -24.75 -4.80
N ARG A 263 3.65 -24.03 -5.67
CA ARG A 263 5.09 -23.73 -5.61
C ARG A 263 5.60 -23.21 -4.26
N GLY A 264 4.90 -22.28 -3.58
CA GLY A 264 5.35 -21.66 -2.33
C GLY A 264 5.31 -22.61 -1.13
N ARG A 265 4.36 -23.54 -1.09
CA ARG A 265 4.32 -24.58 -0.05
C ARG A 265 5.36 -25.66 -0.29
N LYS A 266 5.49 -26.12 -1.53
CA LYS A 266 6.55 -27.04 -1.94
C LYS A 266 7.93 -26.48 -1.55
N THR A 267 8.15 -25.16 -1.56
CA THR A 267 9.43 -24.59 -1.11
C THR A 267 9.71 -24.72 0.39
N TYR A 268 8.71 -24.59 1.26
CA TYR A 268 8.91 -24.77 2.72
C TYR A 268 9.16 -26.23 3.07
N PHE A 269 8.37 -27.13 2.49
CA PHE A 269 8.47 -28.57 2.76
C PHE A 269 9.54 -29.30 1.94
N LYS A 270 10.35 -28.58 1.13
CA LYS A 270 11.51 -29.14 0.43
C LYS A 270 12.46 -29.87 1.38
N LYS A 271 12.65 -29.38 2.61
CA LYS A 271 13.53 -30.02 3.60
C LYS A 271 12.98 -31.38 4.05
N VAL A 272 11.65 -31.52 4.16
CA VAL A 272 11.00 -32.81 4.43
C VAL A 272 11.26 -33.78 3.27
N CYS A 273 11.17 -33.29 2.03
CA CYS A 273 11.47 -34.07 0.82
C CYS A 273 12.97 -34.46 0.67
N VAL A 274 13.91 -33.78 1.34
CA VAL A 274 15.34 -34.14 1.29
C VAL A 274 15.66 -35.37 2.14
N ILE A 275 14.84 -35.68 3.14
CA ILE A 275 15.03 -36.86 4.01
C ILE A 275 14.92 -38.16 3.19
N SER A 276 14.09 -38.18 2.14
CA SER A 276 13.93 -39.35 1.26
C SER A 276 15.11 -39.62 0.33
N ALA A 277 16.00 -38.66 0.11
CA ALA A 277 17.14 -38.78 -0.81
C ALA A 277 18.37 -39.50 -0.20
N SER A 278 18.29 -39.95 1.05
CA SER A 278 19.43 -40.51 1.80
C SER A 278 19.43 -42.04 1.96
N GLY A 279 18.44 -42.75 1.40
CA GLY A 279 18.25 -44.21 1.56
C GLY A 279 18.33 -45.02 0.25
N LEU A 280 18.19 -46.35 0.36
CA LEU A 280 18.12 -47.29 -0.77
C LEU A 280 16.91 -46.98 -1.68
N GLN A 281 17.03 -47.32 -2.97
CA GLN A 281 16.13 -46.84 -4.03
C GLN A 281 14.64 -47.16 -3.80
N ASP A 282 14.31 -48.32 -3.21
CA ASP A 282 12.92 -48.72 -2.93
C ASP A 282 12.35 -48.08 -1.65
N GLU A 283 13.16 -47.87 -0.60
CA GLU A 283 12.75 -47.16 0.63
C GLU A 283 12.50 -45.67 0.35
N SER A 284 13.21 -45.10 -0.63
CA SER A 284 13.09 -43.71 -1.07
C SER A 284 11.73 -43.40 -1.73
N GLU A 285 11.16 -44.35 -2.49
CA GLU A 285 9.86 -44.17 -3.15
C GLU A 285 8.70 -44.20 -2.14
N VAL A 286 8.70 -45.17 -1.23
CA VAL A 286 7.68 -45.28 -0.16
C VAL A 286 7.67 -44.02 0.71
N LEU A 287 8.86 -43.57 1.12
CA LEU A 287 9.01 -42.36 1.94
C LEU A 287 8.59 -41.08 1.20
N THR A 288 8.88 -40.97 -0.10
CA THR A 288 8.46 -39.82 -0.92
C THR A 288 6.94 -39.79 -1.12
N GLN A 289 6.31 -40.94 -1.34
CA GLN A 289 4.87 -41.06 -1.45
C GLN A 289 4.18 -40.71 -0.13
N GLU A 290 4.74 -41.13 1.00
CA GLU A 290 4.24 -40.79 2.33
C GLU A 290 4.30 -39.28 2.60
N ILE A 291 5.43 -38.64 2.30
CA ILE A 291 5.57 -37.18 2.43
C ILE A 291 4.51 -36.46 1.60
N THR A 292 4.24 -36.92 0.38
CA THR A 292 3.21 -36.33 -0.48
C THR A 292 1.82 -36.49 0.14
N THR A 293 1.51 -37.67 0.63
CA THR A 293 0.23 -37.99 1.28
C THR A 293 0.02 -37.16 2.55
N MET A 294 1.06 -37.03 3.37
CA MET A 294 1.04 -36.19 4.57
C MET A 294 0.75 -34.73 4.23
N LEU A 295 1.41 -34.18 3.20
CA LEU A 295 1.21 -32.78 2.78
C LEU A 295 -0.18 -32.53 2.17
N GLU A 296 -0.76 -33.52 1.51
CA GLU A 296 -2.13 -33.46 0.98
C GLU A 296 -3.18 -33.55 2.10
N ALA A 297 -2.92 -34.32 3.16
CA ALA A 297 -3.83 -34.52 4.28
C ALA A 297 -4.02 -33.26 5.17
N VAL A 298 -3.09 -32.31 5.13
CA VAL A 298 -3.15 -31.05 5.92
C VAL A 298 -4.28 -30.10 5.44
N HIS A 299 -4.88 -30.33 4.27
CA HIS A 299 -5.18 -29.22 3.36
C HIS A 299 -6.60 -28.58 3.33
N PRO A 300 -7.71 -29.10 3.88
CA PRO A 300 -8.97 -28.32 3.87
C PRO A 300 -9.36 -27.66 5.21
N SER A 301 -9.47 -28.43 6.30
CA SER A 301 -10.12 -27.93 7.53
C SER A 301 -9.26 -27.02 8.40
N VAL A 302 -7.93 -27.07 8.27
CA VAL A 302 -7.00 -26.29 9.09
C VAL A 302 -6.84 -24.85 8.58
N LEU A 303 -7.18 -24.59 7.32
CA LEU A 303 -6.78 -23.37 6.59
C LEU A 303 -7.92 -22.40 6.27
N ASP A 304 -9.18 -22.83 6.42
CA ASP A 304 -10.35 -22.02 6.04
C ASP A 304 -10.75 -20.99 7.11
N GLU A 305 -10.38 -21.22 8.38
CA GLU A 305 -10.73 -20.33 9.48
C GLU A 305 -9.64 -19.27 9.74
N LYS A 306 -10.07 -18.08 10.20
CA LYS A 306 -9.12 -17.06 10.69
C LYS A 306 -8.68 -17.43 12.10
N GLU A 307 -7.39 -17.68 12.27
CA GLU A 307 -6.81 -18.06 13.56
C GLU A 307 -5.58 -17.22 13.89
N CYS A 308 -5.24 -17.18 15.18
CA CYS A 308 -4.03 -16.54 15.63
C CYS A 308 -2.80 -17.42 15.41
N LEU A 309 -1.62 -16.80 15.49
CA LEU A 309 -0.35 -17.48 15.30
C LEU A 309 -0.22 -18.74 16.17
N GLN A 310 -0.56 -18.63 17.45
CA GLN A 310 -0.41 -19.72 18.41
C GLN A 310 -1.34 -20.90 18.07
N GLU A 311 -2.59 -20.62 17.69
CA GLU A 311 -3.56 -21.63 17.26
C GLU A 311 -3.04 -22.41 16.04
N TYR A 312 -2.52 -21.71 15.02
CA TYR A 312 -1.92 -22.38 13.86
C TYR A 312 -0.70 -23.24 14.22
N LEU A 313 0.18 -22.75 15.09
CA LEU A 313 1.36 -23.51 15.54
C LEU A 313 0.94 -24.77 16.30
N GLU A 314 -0.10 -24.69 17.13
CA GLU A 314 -0.65 -25.83 17.85
C GLU A 314 -1.32 -26.84 16.92
N LYS A 315 -2.09 -26.38 15.94
CA LYS A 315 -2.70 -27.26 14.92
C LYS A 315 -1.66 -28.05 14.13
N GLY A 316 -0.54 -27.42 13.74
CA GLY A 316 0.54 -28.13 13.04
C GLY A 316 1.18 -29.23 13.87
N LYS A 317 1.39 -28.98 15.17
CA LYS A 317 1.91 -29.99 16.11
C LYS A 317 0.91 -31.12 16.32
N ALA A 318 -0.35 -30.78 16.57
CA ALA A 318 -1.41 -31.77 16.73
C ALA A 318 -1.54 -32.66 15.48
N PHE A 319 -1.53 -32.07 14.29
CA PHE A 319 -1.54 -32.80 13.03
C PHE A 319 -0.34 -33.77 12.91
N ALA A 320 0.88 -33.31 13.18
CA ALA A 320 2.08 -34.15 13.07
C ALA A 320 2.02 -35.36 14.02
N LEU A 321 1.50 -35.15 15.24
CA LEU A 321 1.34 -36.20 16.23
C LEU A 321 0.26 -37.21 15.84
N ASP A 322 -0.89 -36.73 15.38
CA ASP A 322 -2.06 -37.55 15.05
C ASP A 322 -1.93 -38.26 13.68
N TYR A 323 -1.04 -37.78 12.81
CA TYR A 323 -0.81 -38.39 11.50
C TYR A 323 -0.29 -39.83 11.63
N SER A 324 -0.99 -40.74 10.94
CA SER A 324 -0.71 -42.17 10.92
C SER A 324 0.12 -42.54 9.68
N PHE A 325 1.40 -42.83 9.89
CA PHE A 325 2.33 -43.21 8.82
C PHE A 325 2.08 -44.65 8.32
N ASN A 326 2.47 -44.92 7.07
CA ASN A 326 2.54 -46.28 6.54
C ASN A 326 3.38 -47.18 7.48
N PRO A 327 2.87 -48.35 7.91
CA PRO A 327 3.58 -49.31 8.76
C PRO A 327 4.94 -49.78 8.22
N GLU A 328 5.18 -49.63 6.91
CA GLU A 328 6.46 -49.96 6.25
C GLU A 328 7.59 -48.98 6.60
N ILE A 329 7.28 -47.81 7.18
CA ILE A 329 8.26 -46.80 7.57
C ILE A 329 8.70 -47.05 9.01
N CYS A 330 10.02 -47.06 9.24
CA CYS A 330 10.54 -47.29 10.58
C CYS A 330 10.24 -46.12 11.53
N ASP A 331 10.06 -46.41 12.82
CA ASP A 331 9.73 -45.42 13.85
C ASP A 331 10.72 -44.24 13.92
N THR A 332 11.99 -44.49 13.60
CA THR A 332 13.03 -43.46 13.59
C THR A 332 12.77 -42.44 12.48
N ASP A 333 12.36 -42.89 11.30
CA ASP A 333 12.06 -42.01 10.17
C ASP A 333 10.70 -41.32 10.35
N CYS A 334 9.70 -42.00 10.90
CA CYS A 334 8.46 -41.37 11.34
C CYS A 334 8.72 -40.19 12.29
N THR A 335 9.62 -40.37 13.27
CA THR A 335 10.00 -39.31 14.21
C THR A 335 10.68 -38.14 13.51
N LYS A 336 11.62 -38.40 12.60
CA LYS A 336 12.29 -37.36 11.80
C LYS A 336 11.31 -36.59 10.91
N LEU A 337 10.37 -37.29 10.28
CA LEU A 337 9.34 -36.70 9.44
C LEU A 337 8.43 -35.78 10.25
N ARG A 338 7.96 -36.22 11.43
CA ARG A 338 7.18 -35.37 12.35
C ARG A 338 7.93 -34.09 12.71
N LEU A 339 9.17 -34.21 13.19
CA LEU A 339 9.99 -33.06 13.58
C LEU A 339 10.22 -32.10 12.40
N SER A 340 10.48 -32.65 11.22
CA SER A 340 10.74 -31.85 10.02
C SER A 340 9.47 -31.18 9.50
N PHE A 341 8.33 -31.87 9.57
CA PHE A 341 7.03 -31.29 9.26
C PHE A 341 6.70 -30.15 10.23
N GLU A 342 6.81 -30.37 11.54
CA GLU A 342 6.54 -29.35 12.57
C GLU A 342 7.41 -28.11 12.35
N GLN A 343 8.70 -28.31 12.04
CA GLN A 343 9.61 -27.22 11.71
C GLN A 343 9.18 -26.46 10.46
N CYS A 344 8.92 -27.16 9.35
CA CYS A 344 8.49 -26.54 8.10
C CYS A 344 7.14 -25.82 8.22
N TRP A 345 6.21 -26.38 8.99
CA TRP A 345 4.94 -25.76 9.32
C TRP A 345 5.14 -24.49 10.13
N GLY A 346 5.96 -24.56 11.18
CA GLY A 346 6.33 -23.42 12.01
C GLY A 346 6.93 -22.29 11.19
N ASP A 347 7.94 -22.58 10.37
CA ASP A 347 8.60 -21.63 9.47
C ASP A 347 7.57 -20.94 8.54
N MET A 348 6.68 -21.72 7.91
CA MET A 348 5.66 -21.19 7.01
C MET A 348 4.67 -20.27 7.73
N VAL A 349 4.13 -20.70 8.88
CA VAL A 349 3.16 -19.93 9.67
C VAL A 349 3.78 -18.63 10.18
N GLN A 350 5.01 -18.70 10.69
CA GLN A 350 5.77 -17.55 11.19
C GLN A 350 6.10 -16.55 10.08
N ASP A 351 6.53 -17.01 8.91
CA ASP A 351 6.80 -16.15 7.77
C ASP A 351 5.53 -15.44 7.30
N LYS A 352 4.39 -16.16 7.21
CA LYS A 352 3.10 -15.55 6.87
C LYS A 352 2.64 -14.52 7.89
N TYR A 353 2.84 -14.79 9.17
CA TYR A 353 2.56 -13.82 10.21
C TYR A 353 3.47 -12.57 10.10
N ALA A 354 4.76 -12.77 9.80
CA ALA A 354 5.67 -11.65 9.53
C ALA A 354 5.28 -10.85 8.28
N ASP A 355 4.79 -11.48 7.21
CA ASP A 355 4.23 -10.81 6.03
C ASP A 355 3.13 -9.83 6.44
N LEU A 356 2.18 -10.28 7.25
CA LEU A 356 1.05 -9.46 7.73
C LEU A 356 1.50 -8.29 8.60
N LEU A 357 2.46 -8.52 9.51
CA LEU A 357 3.02 -7.44 10.31
C LEU A 357 3.72 -6.40 9.43
N ARG A 358 4.48 -6.85 8.42
CA ARG A 358 5.11 -5.95 7.45
C ARG A 358 4.07 -5.16 6.66
N GLU A 359 3.00 -5.80 6.18
CA GLU A 359 1.92 -5.10 5.47
C GLU A 359 1.30 -3.99 6.31
N ARG A 360 1.00 -4.27 7.59
CA ARG A 360 0.45 -3.28 8.52
C ARG A 360 1.42 -2.13 8.80
N LEU A 361 2.70 -2.44 8.97
CA LEU A 361 3.75 -1.42 9.14
C LEU A 361 3.87 -0.53 7.89
N ILE A 362 3.82 -1.12 6.71
CA ILE A 362 3.84 -0.40 5.43
C ILE A 362 2.63 0.51 5.28
N GLU A 363 1.44 0.03 5.66
CA GLU A 363 0.22 0.82 5.63
C GLU A 363 0.31 2.03 6.57
N ASN A 364 0.72 1.82 7.83
CA ASN A 364 0.93 2.90 8.79
C ASN A 364 2.00 3.90 8.33
N PHE A 365 3.08 3.40 7.74
CA PHE A 365 4.14 4.23 7.19
C PHE A 365 3.65 5.07 6.02
N ASN A 366 2.97 4.46 5.06
CA ASN A 366 2.41 5.16 3.91
C ASN A 366 1.38 6.21 4.31
N ARG A 367 0.55 5.90 5.31
CA ARG A 367 -0.33 6.90 5.94
C ARG A 367 0.51 8.05 6.50
N GLY A 368 1.57 7.77 7.25
CA GLY A 368 2.51 8.79 7.74
C GLY A 368 3.07 9.70 6.64
N VAL A 369 3.58 9.11 5.57
CA VAL A 369 4.12 9.85 4.43
C VAL A 369 3.07 10.78 3.83
N VAL A 370 1.89 10.23 3.49
CA VAL A 370 0.82 10.98 2.82
C VAL A 370 0.30 12.10 3.72
N GLN A 371 0.02 11.82 4.99
CA GLN A 371 -0.55 12.82 5.90
C GLN A 371 0.43 13.95 6.21
N LEU A 372 1.72 13.65 6.40
CA LEU A 372 2.73 14.69 6.60
C LEU A 372 2.96 15.52 5.32
N PHE A 373 2.97 14.87 4.15
CA PHE A 373 3.00 15.59 2.88
C PHE A 373 1.83 16.57 2.75
N ILE A 374 0.60 16.12 3.04
CA ILE A 374 -0.59 16.97 2.92
C ILE A 374 -0.52 18.16 3.86
N LYS A 375 0.00 17.99 5.08
CA LYS A 375 0.21 19.11 6.01
C LYS A 375 1.16 20.16 5.43
N ASP A 376 2.29 19.73 4.87
CA ASP A 376 3.24 20.64 4.21
C ASP A 376 2.63 21.31 2.96
N ALA A 377 1.92 20.54 2.14
CA ALA A 377 1.25 21.02 0.94
C ALA A 377 0.19 22.07 1.29
N THR A 378 -0.69 21.80 2.25
CA THR A 378 -1.76 22.71 2.68
C THR A 378 -1.22 24.05 3.16
N ALA A 379 -0.07 24.05 3.84
CA ALA A 379 0.58 25.29 4.28
C ALA A 379 0.98 26.21 3.12
N LEU A 380 1.17 25.66 1.91
CA LEU A 380 1.57 26.37 0.70
C LEU A 380 0.41 26.66 -0.25
N THR A 381 -0.64 25.84 -0.24
CA THR A 381 -1.65 25.81 -1.31
C THR A 381 -3.09 26.05 -0.85
N LYS A 382 -3.31 26.38 0.43
CA LYS A 382 -4.65 26.51 1.05
C LYS A 382 -5.67 27.36 0.28
N ASP A 383 -5.21 28.30 -0.53
CA ASP A 383 -6.08 29.26 -1.24
C ASP A 383 -6.73 28.65 -2.50
N TYR A 384 -6.14 27.57 -3.04
CA TYR A 384 -6.54 27.00 -4.34
C TYR A 384 -6.58 25.47 -4.42
N ILE A 385 -5.93 24.77 -3.48
CA ILE A 385 -5.97 23.31 -3.40
C ILE A 385 -6.43 22.86 -2.01
N GLN A 386 -7.33 21.88 -2.01
CA GLN A 386 -7.60 21.04 -0.86
C GLN A 386 -7.24 19.58 -1.17
N ILE A 387 -6.54 18.91 -0.26
CA ILE A 387 -6.21 17.48 -0.38
C ILE A 387 -6.60 16.78 0.91
N GLY A 388 -7.25 15.62 0.81
CA GLY A 388 -7.59 14.85 2.00
C GLY A 388 -8.23 13.51 1.71
N GLN A 389 -8.28 12.67 2.75
CA GLN A 389 -8.98 11.42 2.71
C GLN A 389 -10.50 11.65 2.74
N ILE A 390 -11.23 10.89 1.93
CA ILE A 390 -12.70 10.93 1.90
C ILE A 390 -13.25 10.02 3.01
N LYS A 391 -14.15 10.57 3.83
CA LYS A 391 -14.94 9.82 4.81
C LYS A 391 -16.17 9.24 4.13
N PHE A 392 -16.16 7.94 3.90
CA PHE A 392 -17.33 7.21 3.44
C PHE A 392 -18.22 6.81 4.65
N PRO A 393 -19.56 6.80 4.51
CA PRO A 393 -20.48 6.45 5.61
C PRO A 393 -20.22 5.07 6.21
N ASP A 394 -19.72 4.12 5.42
CA ASP A 394 -19.45 2.73 5.83
C ASP A 394 -18.16 2.57 6.67
N GLN A 395 -17.49 3.67 7.01
CA GLN A 395 -16.20 3.70 7.73
C GLN A 395 -16.28 4.38 9.10
N ALA A 396 -17.49 4.71 9.58
CA ALA A 396 -17.72 5.35 10.89
C ALA A 396 -18.03 4.35 12.01
#